data_AF-A0A515KPS8-F1
#
_entry.id   AF-A0A515KPS8-F1
#
_cell.length_a   1.000
_cell.length_b   1.000
_cell.length_c   1.000
_cell.angle_alpha   90.00
_cell.angle_beta   90.00
_cell.angle_gamma   90.00
#
_symmetry.space_group_name_H-M   'P 1'
#
loop_
_entity.id
_entity.type
_entity.pdbx_description
1 polymer ?
#
loop_
_entity_poly.entity_id
_entity_poly.type
_entity_poly.pdbx_seq_one_letter_code
_entity_poly.pdbx_strand_id
1 'polypeptide(L)'
;MSRSQLVAEHLPLLRRYARALTGNQASGDAYVGAMLEALLQDQSLLDEQHGPRAGLFRLFTQIWNSVALNDDPEVTPFSSASERRLSNITALPRQAFLLLSLEGFSEEEVAFILDTDVAETRVLADTAGREMAAEIATDVLIIEDETFIAMDLESLVKNLGHNVIGVARTHADAIALAKNKKPGLILADIQLADGSSGLDAVNELLRLFEVPVVFITAYPERFLTGERPEPAFLISKPFQPAMVSAVASQALFFQRNSRNKTPKAAAS
;
A
#
# COMPACT_ATOMS: atom_id res chain seq x y z
N MET A 1 0.95 22.46 -20.74
CA MET A 1 -0.15 21.70 -20.10
C MET A 1 -0.77 22.57 -19.03
N SER A 2 -2.08 22.43 -18.77
CA SER A 2 -2.72 23.08 -17.62
C SER A 2 -2.22 22.45 -16.31
N ARG A 3 -2.10 23.24 -15.24
CA ARG A 3 -1.72 22.74 -13.90
C ARG A 3 -2.64 21.60 -13.43
N SER A 4 -3.93 21.67 -13.76
CA SER A 4 -4.90 20.60 -13.47
C SER A 4 -4.59 19.30 -14.21
N GLN A 5 -4.01 19.37 -15.41
CA GLN A 5 -3.61 18.16 -16.17
C GLN A 5 -2.39 17.49 -15.54
N LEU A 6 -1.42 18.28 -15.04
CA LEU A 6 -0.25 17.76 -14.33
C LEU A 6 -0.64 17.07 -13.02
N VAL A 7 -1.57 17.67 -12.27
CA VAL A 7 -2.12 17.03 -11.05
C VAL A 7 -2.82 15.72 -11.40
N ALA A 8 -3.70 15.74 -12.42
CA ALA A 8 -4.45 14.56 -12.84
C ALA A 8 -3.55 13.37 -13.24
N GLU A 9 -2.39 13.64 -13.85
CA GLU A 9 -1.41 12.63 -14.23
C GLU A 9 -0.82 11.88 -13.02
N HIS A 10 -0.62 12.56 -11.90
CA HIS A 10 0.02 12.01 -10.72
C HIS A 10 -0.95 11.49 -9.65
N LEU A 11 -2.25 11.79 -9.76
CA LEU A 11 -3.27 11.38 -8.80
C LEU A 11 -3.37 9.86 -8.59
N PRO A 12 -3.30 9.00 -9.62
CA PRO A 12 -3.31 7.56 -9.40
C PRO A 12 -2.20 7.11 -8.45
N LEU A 13 -0.97 7.57 -8.68
CA LEU A 13 0.20 7.24 -7.85
C LEU A 13 0.04 7.76 -6.43
N LEU A 14 -0.48 8.98 -6.27
CA LEU A 14 -0.74 9.54 -4.94
C LEU A 14 -1.78 8.71 -4.16
N ARG A 15 -2.85 8.24 -4.81
CA ARG A 15 -3.82 7.34 -4.19
C ARG A 15 -3.16 6.03 -3.76
N ARG A 16 -2.32 5.44 -4.61
CA ARG A 16 -1.57 4.21 -4.25
C ARG A 16 -0.76 4.42 -2.97
N TYR A 17 -0.01 5.51 -2.89
CA TYR A 17 0.76 5.88 -1.70
C TYR A 17 -0.13 6.11 -0.47
N ALA A 18 -1.21 6.88 -0.61
CA ALA A 18 -2.15 7.19 0.47
C ALA A 18 -2.84 5.93 1.02
N ARG A 19 -3.23 5.00 0.14
CA ARG A 19 -3.81 3.70 0.51
C ARG A 19 -2.78 2.80 1.18
N ALA A 20 -1.53 2.80 0.70
CA ALA A 20 -0.45 2.05 1.35
C ALA A 20 -0.15 2.61 2.76
N LEU A 21 -0.24 3.92 2.97
CA LEU A 21 -0.06 4.57 4.27
C LEU A 21 -1.21 4.31 5.26
N THR A 22 -2.45 4.33 4.77
CA THR A 22 -3.68 4.17 5.58
C THR A 22 -4.11 2.71 5.77
N GLY A 23 -3.62 1.82 4.89
CA GLY A 23 -3.95 0.41 4.87
C GLY A 23 -5.33 0.08 4.31
N ASN A 24 -6.08 1.07 3.80
CA ASN A 24 -7.37 0.84 3.18
C ASN A 24 -7.69 1.89 2.10
N GLN A 25 -8.59 1.53 1.18
CA GLN A 25 -8.98 2.42 0.09
C GLN A 25 -9.67 3.69 0.58
N ALA A 26 -10.70 3.54 1.43
CA ALA A 26 -11.60 4.63 1.78
C ALA A 26 -10.88 5.78 2.49
N SER A 27 -10.07 5.48 3.51
CA SER A 27 -9.27 6.51 4.20
C SER A 27 -8.26 7.13 3.25
N GLY A 28 -7.50 6.32 2.48
CA GLY A 28 -6.49 6.83 1.54
C GLY A 28 -7.08 7.80 0.51
N ASP A 29 -8.19 7.43 -0.13
CA ASP A 29 -8.85 8.26 -1.14
C ASP A 29 -9.49 9.52 -0.52
N ALA A 30 -9.97 9.44 0.72
CA ALA A 30 -10.50 10.60 1.45
C ALA A 30 -9.42 11.68 1.72
N TYR A 31 -8.21 11.27 2.14
CA TYR A 31 -7.10 12.22 2.33
C TYR A 31 -6.68 12.87 1.00
N VAL A 32 -6.66 12.10 -0.10
CA VAL A 32 -6.39 12.67 -1.43
C VAL A 32 -7.47 13.66 -1.85
N GLY A 33 -8.75 13.36 -1.56
CA GLY A 33 -9.88 14.27 -1.78
C GLY A 33 -9.71 15.59 -1.03
N ALA A 34 -9.41 15.52 0.27
CA ALA A 34 -9.19 16.70 1.11
C ALA A 34 -8.00 17.56 0.61
N MET A 35 -6.91 16.92 0.17
CA MET A 35 -5.78 17.63 -0.43
C MET A 35 -6.18 18.34 -1.74
N LEU A 36 -6.98 17.70 -2.59
CA LEU A 36 -7.47 18.30 -3.82
C LEU A 36 -8.39 19.49 -3.56
N GLU A 37 -9.25 19.42 -2.55
CA GLU A 37 -10.09 20.55 -2.14
C GLU A 37 -9.23 21.75 -1.66
N ALA A 38 -8.20 21.49 -0.86
CA ALA A 38 -7.26 22.53 -0.44
C ALA A 38 -6.54 23.18 -1.63
N LEU A 39 -6.11 22.38 -2.60
CA LEU A 39 -5.43 22.86 -3.81
C LEU A 39 -6.36 23.66 -4.73
N LEU A 40 -7.66 23.34 -4.76
CA LEU A 40 -8.66 24.12 -5.48
C LEU A 40 -8.92 25.48 -4.83
N GLN A 41 -8.83 25.57 -3.50
CA GLN A 41 -8.98 26.81 -2.75
C GLN A 41 -7.74 27.71 -2.88
N ASP A 42 -6.54 27.12 -2.80
CA ASP A 42 -5.28 27.85 -2.92
C ASP A 42 -4.25 27.07 -3.76
N GLN A 43 -4.08 27.51 -5.01
CA GLN A 43 -3.13 26.92 -5.94
C GLN A 43 -1.67 27.26 -5.62
N SER A 44 -1.40 28.21 -4.71
CA SER A 44 -0.03 28.57 -4.31
C SER A 44 0.59 27.53 -3.36
N LEU A 45 -0.23 26.64 -2.79
CA LEU A 45 0.21 25.56 -1.91
C LEU A 45 1.09 24.51 -2.60
N LEU A 46 1.04 24.42 -3.93
CA LEU A 46 1.83 23.46 -4.69
C LEU A 46 3.24 24.00 -4.97
N ASP A 47 4.22 23.51 -4.20
CA ASP A 47 5.64 23.76 -4.41
C ASP A 47 6.22 22.81 -5.46
N GLU A 48 6.61 23.35 -6.61
CA GLU A 48 7.11 22.58 -7.75
C GLU A 48 8.65 22.61 -7.87
N GLN A 49 9.39 22.95 -6.80
CA GLN A 49 10.86 23.01 -6.80
C GLN A 49 11.50 21.70 -7.31
N HIS A 50 10.99 20.55 -6.88
CA HIS A 50 11.41 19.22 -7.34
C HIS A 50 10.43 18.60 -8.36
N GLY A 51 9.70 19.45 -9.08
CA GLY A 51 8.70 19.06 -10.06
C GLY A 51 7.30 18.81 -9.47
N PRO A 52 6.28 18.73 -10.33
CA PRO A 52 4.87 18.68 -9.92
C PRO A 52 4.53 17.42 -9.12
N ARG A 53 5.19 16.30 -9.42
CA ARG A 53 5.01 15.04 -8.69
C ARG A 53 5.46 15.17 -7.23
N ALA A 54 6.69 15.62 -6.99
CA ALA A 54 7.21 15.77 -5.62
C ALA A 54 6.41 16.82 -4.84
N GLY A 55 6.03 17.94 -5.47
CA GLY A 55 5.17 18.95 -4.87
C GLY A 55 3.83 18.43 -4.38
N LEU A 56 3.18 17.59 -5.19
CA LEU A 56 1.89 17.00 -4.81
C LEU A 56 2.02 16.08 -3.60
N PHE A 57 3.07 15.27 -3.55
CA PHE A 57 3.35 14.38 -2.43
C PHE A 57 3.78 15.14 -1.16
N ARG A 58 4.51 16.26 -1.29
CA ARG A 58 4.84 17.17 -0.19
C ARG A 58 3.57 17.76 0.41
N LEU A 59 2.68 18.30 -0.42
CA LEU A 59 1.40 18.87 0.04
C LEU A 59 0.53 17.82 0.75
N PHE A 60 0.39 16.62 0.18
CA PHE A 60 -0.30 15.52 0.83
C PHE A 60 0.30 15.20 2.20
N THR A 61 1.62 15.11 2.29
CA THR A 61 2.34 14.76 3.51
C THR A 61 2.16 15.82 4.60
N GLN A 62 2.17 17.11 4.24
CA GLN A 62 1.89 18.20 5.17
C GLN A 62 0.50 18.11 5.76
N ILE A 63 -0.52 17.87 4.92
CA ILE A 63 -1.90 17.69 5.37
C ILE A 63 -2.01 16.45 6.26
N TRP A 64 -1.47 15.32 5.83
CA TRP A 64 -1.45 14.07 6.60
C TRP A 64 -0.84 14.25 8.00
N ASN A 65 0.35 14.86 8.08
CA ASN A 65 1.04 15.06 9.35
C ASN A 65 0.30 16.09 10.23
N SER A 66 -0.34 17.11 9.65
CA SER A 66 -1.14 18.08 10.41
C SER A 66 -2.38 17.46 11.05
N VAL A 67 -3.05 16.52 10.36
CA VAL A 67 -4.22 15.81 10.90
C VAL A 67 -3.80 14.86 12.02
N ALA A 68 -2.67 14.17 11.87
CA ALA A 68 -2.14 13.29 12.92
C ALA A 68 -1.71 14.06 14.19
N LEU A 69 -1.30 15.32 14.07
CA LEU A 69 -0.94 16.19 15.21
C LEU A 69 -2.17 16.80 15.91
N ASN A 70 -3.27 17.00 15.18
CA ASN A 70 -4.50 17.66 15.65
C ASN A 70 -5.62 16.66 15.98
N ASP A 71 -5.29 15.47 16.50
CA ASP A 71 -6.24 14.40 16.82
C ASP A 71 -7.17 14.80 18.01
N ASP A 72 -8.04 15.78 17.76
CA ASP A 72 -9.08 16.31 18.63
C ASP A 72 -10.39 15.53 18.37
N PRO A 73 -10.94 14.81 19.37
CA PRO A 73 -12.00 13.82 19.18
C PRO A 73 -13.35 14.31 18.62
N GLU A 74 -13.56 15.61 18.41
CA GLU A 74 -14.85 16.18 17.99
C GLU A 74 -15.01 16.44 16.47
N VAL A 75 -13.93 16.50 15.68
CA VAL A 75 -14.00 17.04 14.30
C VAL A 75 -14.05 15.97 13.21
N THR A 76 -13.83 14.69 13.50
CA THR A 76 -13.79 13.62 12.49
C THR A 76 -14.85 12.54 12.73
N PRO A 77 -15.99 12.53 12.01
CA PRO A 77 -17.06 11.55 12.24
C PRO A 77 -16.72 10.11 11.80
N PHE A 78 -15.56 9.89 11.19
CA PHE A 78 -15.23 8.63 10.51
C PHE A 78 -14.12 7.79 11.17
N SER A 79 -13.41 8.30 12.20
CA SER A 79 -12.35 7.52 12.84
C SER A 79 -12.88 6.68 14.01
N SER A 80 -13.11 5.39 13.75
CA SER A 80 -13.22 4.43 14.84
C SER A 80 -11.93 4.47 15.67
N ALA A 81 -12.02 4.29 16.99
CA ALA A 81 -10.88 4.28 17.93
C ALA A 81 -9.68 3.37 17.54
N SER A 82 -9.89 2.52 16.54
CA SER A 82 -8.92 1.71 15.80
C SER A 82 -7.86 2.51 15.01
N GLU A 83 -8.17 3.71 14.52
CA GLU A 83 -7.23 4.58 13.76
C GLU A 83 -6.30 5.35 14.72
N ARG A 84 -6.80 5.72 15.92
CA ARG A 84 -6.09 6.53 16.95
C ARG A 84 -4.84 5.88 17.56
N ARG A 85 -4.51 4.63 17.22
CA ARG A 85 -3.30 3.93 17.69
C ARG A 85 -2.34 3.52 16.57
N LEU A 86 -2.68 3.79 15.30
CA LEU A 86 -1.74 3.62 14.20
C LEU A 86 -0.56 4.61 14.26
N SER A 87 -0.70 5.64 15.11
CA SER A 87 0.22 6.72 15.44
C SER A 87 1.47 6.32 16.22
N ASN A 88 1.62 5.06 16.68
CA ASN A 88 2.71 4.65 17.57
C ASN A 88 3.84 3.81 16.94
N ILE A 89 3.83 3.59 15.63
CA ILE A 89 5.07 3.37 14.88
C ILE A 89 5.30 4.63 14.08
N THR A 90 6.45 5.25 14.29
CA THR A 90 6.84 6.54 13.74
C THR A 90 6.42 6.63 12.28
N ALA A 91 5.40 7.46 12.01
CA ALA A 91 4.81 7.59 10.68
C ALA A 91 5.87 8.06 9.66
N LEU A 92 6.85 8.83 10.12
CA LEU A 92 7.88 9.45 9.28
C LEU A 92 8.88 8.44 8.67
N PRO A 93 9.52 7.51 9.42
CA PRO A 93 10.23 6.35 8.86
C PRO A 93 9.46 5.60 7.79
N ARG A 94 8.19 5.30 8.04
CA ARG A 94 7.36 4.56 7.10
C ARG A 94 7.07 5.37 5.83
N GLN A 95 6.77 6.65 5.97
CA GLN A 95 6.60 7.56 4.83
C GLN A 95 7.88 7.59 3.97
N ALA A 96 9.05 7.78 4.59
CA ALA A 96 10.33 7.77 3.89
C ALA A 96 10.55 6.46 3.12
N PHE A 97 10.33 5.33 3.79
CA PHE A 97 10.52 4.01 3.18
C PHE A 97 9.57 3.75 2.00
N LEU A 98 8.29 4.15 2.09
CA LEU A 98 7.33 3.98 1.00
C LEU A 98 7.59 4.95 -0.16
N LEU A 99 7.98 6.20 0.12
CA LEU A 99 8.31 7.15 -0.93
C LEU A 99 9.51 6.65 -1.77
N LEU A 100 10.53 6.07 -1.12
CA LEU A 100 11.67 5.47 -1.81
C LEU A 100 11.29 4.16 -2.53
N SER A 101 10.69 3.21 -1.80
CA SER A 101 10.56 1.82 -2.28
C SER A 101 9.34 1.58 -3.16
N LEU A 102 8.22 2.26 -2.88
CA LEU A 102 6.97 2.10 -3.62
C LEU A 102 6.82 3.17 -4.70
N GLU A 103 7.11 4.43 -4.37
CA GLU A 103 6.96 5.53 -5.30
C GLU A 103 8.22 5.80 -6.13
N GLY A 104 9.38 5.23 -5.76
CA GLY A 104 10.60 5.35 -6.55
C GLY A 104 11.14 6.77 -6.61
N PHE A 105 10.86 7.59 -5.59
CA PHE A 105 11.52 8.89 -5.45
C PHE A 105 12.99 8.70 -5.05
N SER A 106 13.83 9.67 -5.42
CA SER A 106 15.21 9.78 -4.94
C SER A 106 15.26 10.25 -3.48
N GLU A 107 16.38 10.03 -2.78
CA GLU A 107 16.54 10.50 -1.40
C GLU A 107 16.41 12.04 -1.28
N GLU A 108 16.82 12.78 -2.31
CA GLU A 108 16.67 14.24 -2.38
C GLU A 108 15.20 14.66 -2.50
N GLU A 109 14.43 14.00 -3.37
CA GLU A 109 12.99 14.25 -3.49
C GLU A 109 12.24 13.85 -2.23
N VAL A 110 12.62 12.75 -1.57
CA VAL A 110 11.99 12.33 -0.31
C VAL A 110 12.32 13.30 0.82
N ALA A 111 13.57 13.76 0.93
CA ALA A 111 13.95 14.81 1.87
C ALA A 111 13.11 16.08 1.66
N PHE A 112 12.93 16.47 0.39
CA PHE A 112 12.00 17.55 0.04
C PHE A 112 10.55 17.24 0.40
N ILE A 113 10.03 16.04 0.13
CA ILE A 113 8.62 15.70 0.44
C ILE A 113 8.36 15.71 1.96
N LEU A 114 9.31 15.24 2.75
CA LEU A 114 9.20 15.09 4.20
C LEU A 114 9.64 16.30 5.01
N ASP A 115 10.23 17.31 4.35
CA ASP A 115 10.84 18.47 5.00
C ASP A 115 11.98 18.08 5.98
N THR A 116 12.79 17.12 5.56
CA THR A 116 13.96 16.59 6.29
C THR A 116 15.23 16.78 5.47
N ASP A 117 16.39 16.47 6.06
CA ASP A 117 17.63 16.36 5.29
C ASP A 117 17.83 14.94 4.71
N VAL A 118 18.71 14.82 3.70
CA VAL A 118 18.96 13.56 2.99
C VAL A 118 19.54 12.47 3.92
N ALA A 119 20.38 12.86 4.90
CA ALA A 119 20.97 11.91 5.83
C ALA A 119 19.92 11.37 6.80
N GLU A 120 19.03 12.23 7.30
CA GLU A 120 17.88 11.88 8.11
C GLU A 120 16.91 10.98 7.33
N THR A 121 16.57 11.34 6.08
CA THR A 121 15.73 10.51 5.20
C THR A 121 16.26 9.09 5.07
N ARG A 122 17.57 8.91 4.89
CA ARG A 122 18.19 7.59 4.80
C ARG A 122 18.04 6.81 6.11
N VAL A 123 18.30 7.45 7.25
CA VAL A 123 18.14 6.82 8.58
C VAL A 123 16.68 6.42 8.82
N LEU A 124 15.72 7.28 8.46
CA LEU A 124 14.29 7.04 8.57
C LEU A 124 13.88 5.81 7.74
N ALA A 125 14.29 5.77 6.46
CA ALA A 125 13.99 4.66 5.56
C ALA A 125 14.62 3.34 6.01
N ASP A 126 15.89 3.36 6.43
CA ASP A 126 16.60 2.17 6.93
C ASP A 126 16.00 1.64 8.24
N THR A 127 15.47 2.54 9.07
CA THR A 127 14.78 2.16 10.32
C THR A 127 13.47 1.44 10.00
N ALA A 128 12.62 2.03 9.16
CA ALA A 128 11.37 1.38 8.75
C ALA A 128 11.62 0.08 7.99
N GLY A 129 12.61 0.04 7.09
CA GLY A 129 12.98 -1.18 6.37
C GLY A 129 13.38 -2.32 7.31
N ARG A 130 14.14 -2.03 8.37
CA ARG A 130 14.50 -3.04 9.39
C ARG A 130 13.33 -3.47 10.25
N GLU A 131 12.46 -2.54 10.65
CA GLU A 131 11.24 -2.87 11.42
C GLU A 131 10.28 -3.74 10.63
N MET A 132 10.15 -3.46 9.33
CA MET A 132 9.33 -4.24 8.39
C MET A 132 9.95 -5.60 8.05
N ALA A 133 11.27 -5.66 7.86
CA ALA A 133 11.97 -6.92 7.65
C ALA A 133 11.98 -7.82 8.89
N ALA A 134 11.80 -7.25 10.09
CA ALA A 134 11.64 -8.01 11.34
C ALA A 134 10.26 -8.70 11.46
N GLU A 135 9.38 -8.56 10.46
CA GLU A 135 8.11 -9.27 10.44
C GLU A 135 8.28 -10.79 10.27
N ILE A 136 7.35 -11.53 10.88
CA ILE A 136 7.40 -12.99 11.00
C ILE A 136 7.17 -13.62 9.63
N ALA A 137 8.00 -14.61 9.28
CA ALA A 137 7.80 -15.48 8.14
C ALA A 137 6.34 -15.94 8.02
N THR A 138 5.71 -15.71 6.86
CA THR A 138 4.31 -16.05 6.59
C THR A 138 4.21 -17.00 5.42
N ASP A 139 3.07 -17.68 5.31
CA ASP A 139 2.73 -18.52 4.17
C ASP A 139 2.12 -17.67 3.05
N VAL A 140 2.71 -17.67 1.86
CA VAL A 140 2.31 -16.83 0.73
C VAL A 140 1.73 -17.68 -0.39
N LEU A 141 0.52 -17.33 -0.82
CA LEU A 141 -0.08 -17.84 -2.05
C LEU A 141 0.19 -16.84 -3.18
N ILE A 142 0.73 -17.33 -4.28
CA ILE A 142 0.92 -16.52 -5.50
C ILE A 142 -0.16 -16.95 -6.51
N ILE A 143 -0.87 -15.99 -7.11
CA ILE A 143 -1.83 -16.20 -8.19
C ILE A 143 -1.26 -15.47 -9.41
N GLU A 144 -0.64 -16.20 -10.32
CA GLU A 144 0.08 -15.67 -11.48
C GLU A 144 0.21 -16.78 -12.54
N ASP A 145 -0.19 -16.49 -13.77
CA ASP A 145 -0.17 -17.45 -14.88
C ASP A 145 1.12 -17.34 -15.70
N GLU A 146 1.77 -16.17 -15.70
CA GLU A 146 3.05 -15.97 -16.39
C GLU A 146 4.20 -16.65 -15.62
N THR A 147 4.74 -17.73 -16.20
CA THR A 147 5.71 -18.59 -15.51
C THR A 147 6.96 -17.84 -15.01
N PHE A 148 7.52 -16.94 -15.81
CA PHE A 148 8.70 -16.17 -15.40
C PHE A 148 8.39 -15.18 -14.26
N ILE A 149 7.24 -14.52 -14.32
CA ILE A 149 6.82 -13.58 -13.27
C ILE A 149 6.53 -14.33 -11.97
N ALA A 150 5.88 -15.49 -12.05
CA ALA A 150 5.65 -16.34 -10.89
C ALA A 150 6.96 -16.81 -10.25
N MET A 151 7.97 -17.20 -11.04
CA MET A 151 9.30 -17.60 -10.55
C MET A 151 10.04 -16.44 -9.88
N ASP A 152 9.95 -15.23 -10.45
CA ASP A 152 10.54 -14.03 -9.88
C ASP A 152 9.88 -13.69 -8.54
N LEU A 153 8.54 -13.69 -8.48
CA LEU A 153 7.79 -13.46 -7.23
C LEU A 153 8.12 -14.52 -6.18
N GLU A 154 8.15 -15.80 -6.56
CA GLU A 154 8.49 -16.89 -5.65
C GLU A 154 9.88 -16.70 -5.04
N SER A 155 10.87 -16.34 -5.87
CA SER A 155 12.24 -16.08 -5.44
C SER A 155 12.31 -14.88 -4.50
N LEU A 156 11.62 -13.79 -4.83
CA LEU A 156 11.54 -12.60 -3.99
C LEU A 156 10.92 -12.89 -2.63
N VAL A 157 9.77 -13.54 -2.62
CA VAL A 157 9.05 -13.91 -1.39
C VAL A 157 9.92 -14.79 -0.48
N LYS A 158 10.63 -15.77 -1.06
CA LYS A 158 11.58 -16.61 -0.31
C LYS A 158 12.76 -15.82 0.25
N ASN A 159 13.32 -14.89 -0.52
CA ASN A 159 14.42 -14.03 -0.08
C ASN A 159 14.02 -13.08 1.05
N LEU A 160 12.73 -12.71 1.13
CA LEU A 160 12.15 -11.95 2.24
C LEU A 160 11.89 -12.81 3.49
N GLY A 161 12.22 -14.11 3.45
CA GLY A 161 12.06 -15.03 4.58
C GLY A 161 10.65 -15.62 4.72
N HIS A 162 9.77 -15.42 3.74
CA HIS A 162 8.45 -16.02 3.71
C HIS A 162 8.46 -17.39 3.01
N ASN A 163 7.42 -18.20 3.25
CA ASN A 163 7.26 -19.51 2.63
C ASN A 163 6.18 -19.47 1.54
N VAL A 164 6.51 -19.87 0.32
CA VAL A 164 5.51 -19.96 -0.77
C VAL A 164 4.79 -21.30 -0.67
N ILE A 165 3.47 -21.27 -0.44
CA ILE A 165 2.65 -22.48 -0.31
C ILE A 165 2.25 -23.09 -1.65
N GLY A 166 2.29 -22.29 -2.71
CA GLY A 166 1.99 -22.69 -4.07
C GLY A 166 1.82 -21.49 -4.99
N VAL A 167 1.88 -21.77 -6.29
CA VAL A 167 1.57 -20.82 -7.36
C VAL A 167 0.33 -21.33 -8.07
N ALA A 168 -0.76 -20.58 -7.98
CA ALA A 168 -1.99 -20.81 -8.72
C ALA A 168 -1.92 -20.11 -10.08
N ARG A 169 -2.28 -20.83 -11.15
CA ARG A 169 -2.34 -20.26 -12.51
C ARG A 169 -3.76 -19.96 -12.98
N THR A 170 -4.75 -20.46 -12.23
CA THR A 170 -6.17 -20.28 -12.52
C THR A 170 -6.92 -19.97 -11.24
N HIS A 171 -8.12 -19.42 -11.38
CA HIS A 171 -9.03 -19.22 -10.25
C HIS A 171 -9.25 -20.54 -9.48
N ALA A 172 -9.56 -21.64 -10.16
CA ALA A 172 -9.85 -22.92 -9.50
C ALA A 172 -8.65 -23.44 -8.68
N ASP A 173 -7.43 -23.30 -9.19
CA ASP A 173 -6.20 -23.69 -8.49
C ASP A 173 -5.98 -22.83 -7.24
N ALA A 174 -6.26 -21.53 -7.33
CA ALA A 174 -6.12 -20.61 -6.19
C ALA A 174 -7.04 -21.02 -5.04
N ILE A 175 -8.30 -21.34 -5.33
CA ILE A 175 -9.26 -21.81 -4.33
C ILE A 175 -8.81 -23.15 -3.72
N ALA A 176 -8.33 -24.08 -4.55
CA ALA A 176 -7.88 -25.39 -4.09
C ALA A 176 -6.66 -25.29 -3.16
N LEU A 177 -5.64 -24.52 -3.54
CA LEU A 177 -4.43 -24.31 -2.74
C LEU A 177 -4.74 -23.63 -1.40
N ALA A 178 -5.54 -22.56 -1.44
CA ALA A 178 -5.94 -21.82 -0.24
C ALA A 178 -6.77 -22.64 0.75
N LYS A 179 -7.63 -23.56 0.26
CA LYS A 179 -8.40 -24.48 1.09
C LYS A 179 -7.53 -25.55 1.75
N ASN A 180 -6.49 -26.01 1.06
CA ASN A 180 -5.56 -27.02 1.59
C ASN A 180 -4.63 -26.40 2.65
N LYS A 181 -4.05 -25.23 2.37
CA LYS A 181 -3.16 -24.53 3.28
C LYS A 181 -3.54 -23.05 3.31
N LYS A 182 -3.95 -22.54 4.48
CA LYS A 182 -4.39 -21.15 4.63
C LYS A 182 -3.20 -20.20 4.46
N PRO A 183 -3.20 -19.32 3.44
CA PRO A 183 -2.14 -18.32 3.29
C PRO A 183 -2.28 -17.23 4.35
N GLY A 184 -1.14 -16.70 4.80
CA GLY A 184 -1.06 -15.46 5.56
C GLY A 184 -0.87 -14.22 4.69
N LEU A 185 -0.55 -14.38 3.41
CA LEU A 185 -0.51 -13.30 2.40
C LEU A 185 -0.87 -13.86 1.03
N ILE A 186 -1.62 -13.10 0.22
CA ILE A 186 -1.87 -13.41 -1.19
C ILE A 186 -1.20 -12.35 -2.05
N LEU A 187 -0.38 -12.77 -3.01
CA LEU A 187 0.08 -11.96 -4.13
C LEU A 187 -0.69 -12.40 -5.37
N ALA A 188 -1.47 -11.51 -5.98
CA ALA A 188 -2.34 -11.89 -7.10
C ALA A 188 -2.19 -10.96 -8.29
N ASP A 189 -1.98 -11.50 -9.48
CA ASP A 189 -2.28 -10.76 -10.71
C ASP A 189 -3.78 -10.46 -10.74
N ILE A 190 -4.13 -9.26 -11.19
CA ILE A 190 -5.50 -8.89 -11.47
C ILE A 190 -6.05 -9.64 -12.69
N GLN A 191 -5.23 -9.84 -13.72
CA GLN A 191 -5.70 -10.34 -15.02
C GLN A 191 -4.92 -11.61 -15.41
N LEU A 192 -5.63 -12.74 -15.50
CA LEU A 192 -5.04 -14.04 -15.87
C LEU A 192 -5.28 -14.35 -17.36
N ALA A 193 -4.37 -15.06 -18.03
CA ALA A 193 -4.46 -15.34 -19.48
C ALA A 193 -5.63 -16.23 -19.89
N ASP A 194 -6.24 -16.98 -18.98
CA ASP A 194 -7.46 -17.75 -19.27
C ASP A 194 -8.72 -16.86 -19.37
N GLY A 195 -8.57 -15.54 -19.20
CA GLY A 195 -9.66 -14.57 -19.18
C GLY A 195 -10.39 -14.52 -17.84
N SER A 196 -9.99 -15.33 -16.87
CA SER A 196 -10.49 -15.22 -15.50
C SER A 196 -9.81 -14.04 -14.77
N SER A 197 -10.52 -13.52 -13.79
CA SER A 197 -10.06 -12.38 -13.00
C SER A 197 -9.43 -12.89 -11.71
N GLY A 198 -8.15 -12.62 -11.50
CA GLY A 198 -7.51 -12.91 -10.22
C GLY A 198 -8.13 -12.11 -9.07
N LEU A 199 -8.74 -10.96 -9.39
CA LEU A 199 -9.58 -10.21 -8.46
C LEU A 199 -10.84 -10.98 -8.03
N ASP A 200 -11.46 -11.75 -8.94
CA ASP A 200 -12.61 -12.59 -8.58
C ASP A 200 -12.19 -13.77 -7.70
N ALA A 201 -11.04 -14.39 -8.02
CA ALA A 201 -10.45 -15.43 -7.19
C ALA A 201 -10.16 -14.93 -5.77
N VAL A 202 -9.55 -13.75 -5.65
CA VAL A 202 -9.30 -13.10 -4.37
C VAL A 202 -10.61 -12.79 -3.64
N ASN A 203 -11.61 -12.24 -4.33
CA ASN A 203 -12.91 -11.93 -3.71
C ASN A 203 -13.60 -13.18 -3.15
N GLU A 204 -13.50 -14.32 -3.83
CA GLU A 204 -14.01 -15.59 -3.30
C GLU A 204 -13.21 -16.04 -2.08
N LEU A 205 -11.88 -15.96 -2.11
CA LEU A 205 -11.02 -16.30 -0.97
C LEU A 205 -11.29 -15.44 0.27
N LEU A 206 -11.50 -14.13 0.08
CA LEU A 206 -11.81 -13.19 1.16
C LEU A 206 -13.16 -13.48 1.83
N ARG A 207 -14.09 -14.17 1.17
CA ARG A 207 -15.34 -14.66 1.80
C ARG A 207 -15.11 -15.86 2.70
N LEU A 208 -14.00 -16.59 2.52
CA LEU A 208 -13.68 -17.79 3.28
C LEU A 208 -12.84 -17.49 4.52
N PHE A 209 -11.91 -16.53 4.43
CA PHE A 209 -11.06 -16.14 5.55
C PHE A 209 -10.41 -14.76 5.32
N GLU A 210 -10.07 -14.09 6.42
CA GLU A 210 -9.36 -12.81 6.39
C GLU A 210 -7.87 -13.00 6.12
N VAL A 211 -7.40 -12.49 4.98
CA VAL A 211 -5.99 -12.52 4.56
C VAL A 211 -5.64 -11.21 3.84
N PRO A 212 -4.45 -10.63 4.06
CA PRO A 212 -3.98 -9.49 3.30
C PRO A 212 -3.71 -9.91 1.87
N VAL A 213 -4.08 -9.03 0.94
CA VAL A 213 -3.93 -9.26 -0.48
C VAL A 213 -3.22 -8.09 -1.10
N VAL A 214 -2.19 -8.39 -1.88
CA VAL A 214 -1.46 -7.43 -2.70
C VAL A 214 -1.70 -7.80 -4.15
N PHE A 215 -2.26 -6.85 -4.89
CA PHE A 215 -2.49 -7.03 -6.31
C PHE A 215 -1.31 -6.57 -7.14
N ILE A 216 -1.05 -7.26 -8.24
CA ILE A 216 0.02 -6.98 -9.19
C ILE A 216 -0.64 -6.76 -10.56
N THR A 217 -0.25 -5.72 -11.30
CA THR A 217 -0.86 -5.45 -12.62
C THR A 217 0.03 -4.59 -13.50
N ALA A 218 -0.09 -4.75 -14.81
CA ALA A 218 0.54 -3.86 -15.80
C ALA A 218 -0.17 -2.50 -15.96
N TYR A 219 -1.41 -2.37 -15.46
CA TYR A 219 -2.25 -1.17 -15.63
C TYR A 219 -2.80 -0.66 -14.28
N PRO A 220 -1.92 -0.22 -13.36
CA PRO A 220 -2.34 0.17 -12.01
C PRO A 220 -3.33 1.33 -11.99
N GLU A 221 -3.25 2.24 -12.95
CA GLU A 221 -4.11 3.42 -13.08
C GLU A 221 -5.60 3.10 -13.19
N ARG A 222 -5.96 1.89 -13.68
CA ARG A 222 -7.35 1.43 -13.78
C ARG A 222 -7.98 1.07 -12.42
N PHE A 223 -7.15 0.95 -11.39
CA PHE A 223 -7.51 0.54 -10.03
C PHE A 223 -7.15 1.60 -9.00
N LEU A 224 -6.88 2.83 -9.46
CA LEU A 224 -6.53 3.98 -8.65
C LEU A 224 -7.41 5.18 -9.04
N THR A 225 -8.66 4.93 -9.45
CA THR A 225 -9.61 6.00 -9.82
C THR A 225 -10.26 6.62 -8.60
N GLY A 226 -10.46 5.84 -7.53
CA GLY A 226 -11.18 6.26 -6.33
C GLY A 226 -12.70 6.36 -6.50
N GLU A 227 -13.26 5.85 -7.61
CA GLU A 227 -14.69 5.97 -7.95
C GLU A 227 -15.50 4.71 -7.66
N ARG A 228 -14.82 3.60 -7.35
CA ARG A 228 -15.41 2.27 -7.15
C ARG A 228 -14.58 1.48 -6.14
N PRO A 229 -15.06 0.32 -5.65
CA PRO A 229 -14.22 -0.57 -4.86
C PRO A 229 -12.97 -1.01 -5.64
N GLU A 230 -11.80 -0.75 -5.07
CA GLU A 230 -10.48 -0.98 -5.66
C GLU A 230 -9.51 -1.54 -4.60
N PRO A 231 -8.45 -2.25 -5.03
CA PRO A 231 -7.38 -2.71 -4.15
C PRO A 231 -6.75 -1.60 -3.29
N ALA A 232 -6.50 -1.92 -2.02
CA ALA A 232 -5.72 -1.07 -1.12
C ALA A 232 -4.21 -1.17 -1.40
N PHE A 233 -3.72 -2.37 -1.69
CA PHE A 233 -2.30 -2.64 -1.97
C PHE A 233 -2.12 -3.08 -3.42
N LEU A 234 -1.33 -2.32 -4.16
CA LEU A 234 -1.14 -2.49 -5.60
C LEU A 234 0.32 -2.30 -5.99
N ILE A 235 0.82 -3.20 -6.83
CA ILE A 235 2.17 -3.20 -7.39
C ILE A 235 2.07 -3.15 -8.92
N SER A 236 2.87 -2.29 -9.55
CA SER A 236 2.94 -2.19 -11.02
C SER A 236 3.94 -3.19 -11.59
N LYS A 237 3.59 -3.87 -12.69
CA LYS A 237 4.54 -4.59 -13.54
C LYS A 237 5.24 -3.61 -14.51
N PRO A 238 6.57 -3.75 -14.77
CA PRO A 238 7.52 -4.60 -14.05
C PRO A 238 7.78 -4.06 -12.63
N PHE A 239 7.95 -4.97 -11.67
CA PHE A 239 8.14 -4.60 -10.26
C PHE A 239 9.60 -4.72 -9.83
N GLN A 240 9.97 -3.86 -8.88
CA GLN A 240 11.26 -3.95 -8.21
C GLN A 240 11.14 -4.78 -6.91
N PRO A 241 12.19 -5.52 -6.52
CA PRO A 241 12.21 -6.28 -5.27
C PRO A 241 11.81 -5.45 -4.05
N ALA A 242 12.31 -4.21 -3.96
CA ALA A 242 12.02 -3.29 -2.88
C ALA A 242 10.53 -2.91 -2.80
N MET A 243 9.87 -2.74 -3.94
CA MET A 243 8.44 -2.43 -4.00
C MET A 243 7.59 -3.58 -3.47
N VAL A 244 7.91 -4.82 -3.89
CA VAL A 244 7.21 -6.03 -3.41
C VAL A 244 7.39 -6.17 -1.90
N SER A 245 8.63 -6.03 -1.42
CA SER A 245 8.95 -6.06 0.02
C SER A 245 8.15 -5.02 0.81
N ALA A 246 8.14 -3.78 0.33
CA ALA A 246 7.49 -2.69 1.02
C ALA A 246 5.98 -2.87 1.14
N VAL A 247 5.33 -3.24 0.04
CA VAL A 247 3.87 -3.41 0.00
C VAL A 247 3.44 -4.67 0.76
N ALA A 248 4.19 -5.78 0.65
CA ALA A 248 3.92 -6.99 1.41
C ALA A 248 4.05 -6.74 2.93
N SER A 249 5.12 -6.07 3.35
CA SER A 249 5.34 -5.71 4.77
C SER A 249 4.24 -4.79 5.28
N GLN A 250 3.78 -3.82 4.47
CA GLN A 250 2.64 -3.00 4.85
C GLN A 250 1.36 -3.82 5.02
N ALA A 251 1.06 -4.70 4.08
CA ALA A 251 -0.15 -5.51 4.13
C ALA A 251 -0.18 -6.40 5.39
N LEU A 252 0.97 -6.99 5.75
CA LEU A 252 1.14 -7.80 6.95
C LEU A 252 1.07 -6.97 8.24
N PHE A 253 1.71 -5.79 8.26
CA PHE A 253 1.64 -4.83 9.36
C PHE A 253 0.19 -4.49 9.74
N PHE A 254 -0.63 -4.17 8.73
CA PHE A 254 -2.04 -3.84 8.93
C PHE A 254 -2.86 -5.04 9.41
N GLN A 255 -2.63 -6.23 8.86
CA GLN A 255 -3.33 -7.44 9.31
C GLN A 255 -3.05 -7.73 10.80
N ARG A 256 -1.80 -7.60 11.25
CA ARG A 256 -1.43 -7.83 12.66
C ARG A 256 -2.13 -6.86 13.59
N ASN A 257 -2.17 -5.59 13.21
CA ASN A 257 -2.84 -4.56 14.00
C ASN A 257 -4.36 -4.76 14.05
N SER A 258 -4.97 -5.28 12.99
CA SER A 258 -6.39 -5.65 12.99
C SER A 258 -6.65 -6.87 13.89
N ARG A 259 -5.80 -7.91 13.85
CA ARG A 259 -5.93 -9.09 14.72
C ARG A 259 -5.76 -8.78 16.21
N ASN A 260 -4.85 -7.87 16.55
CA ASN A 260 -4.65 -7.42 17.93
C ASN A 260 -5.81 -6.56 18.47
N LYS A 261 -6.73 -6.10 17.61
CA LYS A 261 -7.94 -5.34 18.01
C LYS A 261 -9.11 -6.23 18.40
N THR A 262 -9.11 -7.53 18.06
CA THR A 262 -10.17 -8.48 18.42
C THR A 262 -9.78 -9.20 19.73
N PRO A 263 -10.32 -8.83 20.91
CA PRO A 263 -10.09 -9.65 22.11
C PRO A 263 -10.75 -11.01 21.89
N LYS A 264 -10.20 -12.06 22.50
CA LYS A 264 -10.86 -13.37 22.67
C LYS A 264 -12.25 -13.20 23.30
N ALA A 265 -13.27 -12.92 22.50
CA ALA A 265 -14.67 -13.04 22.86
C ALA A 265 -15.20 -14.35 22.27
N ALA A 266 -14.59 -15.46 22.68
CA ALA A 266 -15.05 -16.82 22.41
C ALA A 266 -14.33 -17.79 23.36
N ALA A 267 -14.56 -17.60 24.66
CA ALA A 267 -14.29 -18.60 25.69
C ALA A 267 -15.22 -18.31 26.87
N SER A 268 -16.49 -18.67 26.70
CA SER A 268 -17.47 -18.88 27.77
C SER A 268 -18.51 -19.87 27.25
#